data_AF-A0AA34SDP5-F1
#
_entry.id   AF-A0AA34SDP5-F1
#
_cell.length_a   1.000
_cell.length_b   1.000
_cell.length_c   1.000
_cell.angle_alpha   90.00
_cell.angle_beta   90.00
_cell.angle_gamma   90.00
#
_symmetry.space_group_name_H-M   'P 1'
#
loop_
_entity.id
_entity.type
_entity.pdbx_description
1 polymer ?
#
loop_
_entity_poly.entity_id
_entity_poly.type
_entity_poly.pdbx_seq_one_letter_code
_entity_poly.pdbx_strand_id
1 'polypeptide(L)'
;MTEASQTNAPSAERLRKVNPFSRHVWQRGQDMYPALRQQLIHDDCDGLDDLGFRISMCLRMTAAFQTSEALDKVRTALVRRYDPTHVHVPYVASLNHLRRFDDALRYAGQLARSEPDSVGAKLLLIDQFFIAGFPGKGIQTIKRSLGDVFQHNRQQAHKLVRILIEAGQLDWLRAHFPQLADRQPRSAQADRLSSGPCDVPVYCISLPADHRRLATTRHFTDYGSPYHVVEGILGRTLPEGIKTSVTRGDRSMITDAEIGCSLSHMKAWEMVARDISPNDYALIIEDDARFMFGAPRGMTATITAAREVGAELVFINRRACDATIQNLPSRDVELANVDAGLYPDPEQWKPQDPGWGGDGYLVTGAMAARLADMWLKVGVLGAVDWQLSTMCHKRLQPWHDVRALKNIYRMLDGSKDLPMITGYTTNTPLIDTRDHGFSSINAG
;
A
#
# COMPACT_ATOMS: atom_id res chain seq x y z
N MET A 1 -4.10 5.22 36.93
CA MET A 1 -5.14 4.45 36.23
C MET A 1 -6.42 5.25 36.35
N THR A 2 -6.76 6.02 35.33
CA THR A 2 -7.98 6.81 35.22
C THR A 2 -8.42 6.75 33.77
N GLU A 3 -9.70 6.48 33.58
CA GLU A 3 -10.38 6.22 32.32
C GLU A 3 -10.18 7.36 31.30
N ALA A 4 -9.62 7.02 30.15
CA ALA A 4 -9.73 7.81 28.92
C ALA A 4 -10.44 6.96 27.86
N SER A 5 -11.70 6.58 28.15
CA SER A 5 -12.68 6.22 27.13
C SER A 5 -13.36 7.50 26.64
N GLN A 6 -12.60 8.36 25.96
CA GLN A 6 -13.17 9.45 25.18
C GLN A 6 -13.08 9.07 23.72
N THR A 7 -14.23 9.03 23.06
CA THR A 7 -14.38 8.82 21.63
C THR A 7 -13.48 9.79 20.87
N ASN A 8 -12.45 9.28 20.17
CA ASN A 8 -11.55 10.05 19.31
C ASN A 8 -12.22 10.55 18.01
N ALA A 9 -13.56 10.60 17.94
CA ALA A 9 -14.22 11.29 16.85
C ALA A 9 -13.91 12.79 17.02
N PRO A 10 -13.23 13.45 16.08
CA PRO A 10 -13.04 14.89 16.17
C PRO A 10 -14.41 15.54 16.29
N SER A 11 -14.58 16.45 17.27
CA SER A 11 -15.84 17.17 17.41
C SER A 11 -16.22 17.78 16.07
N ALA A 12 -17.51 17.80 15.74
CA ALA A 12 -18.01 18.42 14.50
C ALA A 12 -17.45 19.85 14.32
N GLU A 13 -17.12 20.51 15.42
CA GLU A 13 -16.49 21.83 15.49
C GLU A 13 -15.01 21.85 15.05
N ARG A 14 -14.21 20.80 15.34
CA ARG A 14 -12.84 20.65 14.81
C ARG A 14 -12.85 20.39 13.30
N LEU A 15 -13.73 19.50 12.83
CA LEU A 15 -13.87 19.24 11.38
C LEU A 15 -14.41 20.44 10.62
N ARG A 16 -15.24 21.29 11.25
CA ARG A 16 -15.68 22.57 10.65
C ARG A 16 -14.53 23.54 10.35
N LYS A 17 -13.39 23.44 11.06
CA LYS A 17 -12.20 24.27 10.83
C LYS A 17 -11.24 23.69 9.78
N VAL A 18 -11.43 22.43 9.39
CA VAL A 18 -10.64 21.77 8.35
C VAL A 18 -11.37 21.99 7.02
N ASN A 19 -10.63 22.50 6.02
CA ASN A 19 -10.99 22.78 4.62
C ASN A 19 -12.47 22.51 4.18
N PRO A 20 -13.15 23.46 3.50
CA PRO A 20 -14.52 23.30 2.96
C PRO A 20 -14.84 21.95 2.28
N PHE A 21 -13.85 21.33 1.64
CA PHE A 21 -13.98 20.01 1.04
C PHE A 21 -14.28 18.90 2.06
N SER A 22 -13.54 18.84 3.16
CA SER A 22 -13.76 17.86 4.25
C SER A 22 -15.15 18.03 4.85
N ARG A 23 -15.67 19.26 4.91
CA ARG A 23 -17.04 19.55 5.34
C ARG A 23 -18.08 19.00 4.34
N HIS A 24 -17.87 19.18 3.03
CA HIS A 24 -18.80 18.69 2.01
C HIS A 24 -18.90 17.15 2.01
N VAL A 25 -17.75 16.47 2.05
CA VAL A 25 -17.72 14.99 2.12
C VAL A 25 -18.36 14.50 3.42
N TRP A 26 -18.04 15.14 4.55
CA TRP A 26 -18.65 14.82 5.83
C TRP A 26 -20.18 14.95 5.78
N GLN A 27 -20.68 16.05 5.21
CA GLN A 27 -22.12 16.31 5.08
C GLN A 27 -22.78 15.25 4.19
N ARG A 28 -22.24 14.98 3.01
CA ARG A 28 -22.74 13.91 2.13
C ARG A 28 -22.76 12.55 2.83
N GLY A 29 -21.72 12.24 3.61
CA GLY A 29 -21.68 11.01 4.41
C GLY A 29 -22.80 10.94 5.45
N GLN A 30 -23.07 12.04 6.15
CA GLN A 30 -24.18 12.13 7.10
C GLN A 30 -25.54 11.99 6.43
N ASP A 31 -25.69 12.51 5.20
CA ASP A 31 -26.95 12.44 4.46
C ASP A 31 -27.19 11.03 3.88
N MET A 32 -26.14 10.37 3.38
CA MET A 32 -26.23 9.03 2.78
C MET A 32 -26.33 7.91 3.81
N TYR A 33 -25.68 8.05 4.97
CA TYR A 33 -25.56 6.97 5.95
C TYR A 33 -26.92 6.46 6.47
N PRO A 34 -27.89 7.31 6.87
CA PRO A 34 -29.20 6.84 7.34
C PRO A 34 -29.93 6.02 6.29
N ALA A 35 -29.93 6.47 5.03
CA ALA A 35 -30.58 5.76 3.92
C ALA A 35 -29.92 4.40 3.66
N LEU A 36 -28.59 4.35 3.60
CA LEU A 36 -27.85 3.10 3.42
C LEU A 36 -28.08 2.12 4.58
N ARG A 37 -28.07 2.61 5.81
CA ARG A 37 -28.31 1.80 7.01
C ARG A 37 -29.74 1.26 7.03
N GLN A 38 -30.72 2.11 6.67
CA GLN A 38 -32.12 1.69 6.56
C GLN A 38 -32.27 0.58 5.52
N GLN A 39 -31.69 0.80 4.32
CA GLN A 39 -31.69 -0.17 3.24
C GLN A 39 -31.15 -1.53 3.70
N LEU A 40 -29.95 -1.56 4.29
CA LEU A 40 -29.30 -2.82 4.66
C LEU A 40 -29.89 -3.52 5.89
N ILE A 41 -30.45 -2.77 6.85
CA ILE A 41 -30.95 -3.39 8.09
C ILE A 41 -32.42 -3.77 7.95
N HIS A 42 -33.22 -2.95 7.27
CA HIS A 42 -34.67 -3.07 7.29
C HIS A 42 -35.24 -3.51 5.93
N ASP A 43 -34.73 -3.00 4.82
CA ASP A 43 -35.30 -3.25 3.50
C ASP A 43 -34.80 -4.58 2.91
N ASP A 44 -35.59 -5.18 2.01
CA ASP A 44 -35.17 -6.39 1.31
C ASP A 44 -34.15 -6.07 0.20
N CYS A 45 -32.96 -6.64 0.36
CA CYS A 45 -31.78 -6.33 -0.44
C CYS A 45 -31.34 -7.51 -1.31
N ASP A 46 -32.21 -8.52 -1.47
CA ASP A 46 -31.94 -9.70 -2.28
C ASP A 46 -31.68 -9.27 -3.73
N GLY A 47 -30.51 -9.66 -4.26
CA GLY A 47 -30.11 -9.37 -5.64
C GLY A 47 -29.37 -8.06 -5.88
N LEU A 48 -28.87 -7.36 -4.85
CA LEU A 48 -27.97 -6.22 -5.06
C LEU A 48 -26.57 -6.68 -5.54
N ASP A 49 -26.19 -6.24 -6.74
CA ASP A 49 -24.90 -6.54 -7.39
C ASP A 49 -23.67 -6.04 -6.59
N ASP A 50 -23.87 -5.18 -5.59
CA ASP A 50 -22.82 -4.50 -4.80
C ASP A 50 -22.97 -4.68 -3.27
N LEU A 51 -23.70 -5.71 -2.82
CA LEU A 51 -24.01 -5.91 -1.39
C LEU A 51 -22.79 -5.84 -0.46
N GLY A 52 -21.69 -6.51 -0.81
CA GLY A 52 -20.46 -6.48 0.00
C GLY A 52 -19.84 -5.08 0.12
N PHE A 53 -19.89 -4.29 -0.95
CA PHE A 53 -19.44 -2.90 -0.95
C PHE A 53 -20.33 -2.04 -0.04
N ARG A 54 -21.65 -2.19 -0.13
CA ARG A 54 -22.61 -1.47 0.73
C ARG A 54 -22.45 -1.80 2.21
N ILE A 55 -22.29 -3.08 2.56
CA ILE A 55 -22.00 -3.53 3.93
C ILE A 55 -20.70 -2.89 4.43
N SER A 56 -19.65 -2.92 3.62
CA SER A 56 -18.37 -2.29 3.95
C SER A 56 -18.50 -0.79 4.17
N MET A 57 -19.20 -0.09 3.28
CA MET A 57 -19.48 1.34 3.38
C MET A 57 -20.26 1.65 4.66
N CYS A 58 -21.33 0.90 4.95
CA CYS A 58 -22.15 1.10 6.15
C CYS A 58 -21.35 0.94 7.45
N LEU A 59 -20.52 -0.10 7.57
CA LEU A 59 -19.67 -0.33 8.74
C LEU A 59 -18.59 0.75 8.88
N ARG A 60 -17.92 1.13 7.78
CA ARG A 60 -16.90 2.19 7.79
C ARG A 60 -17.49 3.56 8.14
N MET A 61 -18.68 3.88 7.62
CA MET A 61 -19.42 5.10 7.98
C MET A 61 -19.85 5.08 9.44
N THR A 62 -20.37 3.95 9.94
CA THR A 62 -20.72 3.81 11.36
C THR A 62 -19.49 4.05 12.23
N ALA A 63 -18.35 3.44 11.90
CA ALA A 63 -17.10 3.68 12.60
C ALA A 63 -16.66 5.15 12.53
N ALA A 64 -16.81 5.80 11.37
CA ALA A 64 -16.38 7.18 11.19
C ALA A 64 -17.25 8.20 11.94
N PHE A 65 -18.56 7.94 12.07
CA PHE A 65 -19.57 8.93 12.52
C PHE A 65 -20.21 8.61 13.88
N GLN A 66 -20.08 7.38 14.39
CA GLN A 66 -20.84 6.90 15.55
C GLN A 66 -19.92 6.28 16.62
N THR A 67 -20.53 5.84 17.73
CA THR A 67 -19.81 5.19 18.83
C THR A 67 -19.43 3.74 18.49
N SER A 68 -18.48 3.18 19.24
CA SER A 68 -18.14 1.76 19.20
C SER A 68 -19.35 0.85 19.41
N GLU A 69 -20.23 1.22 20.34
CA GLU A 69 -21.47 0.47 20.61
C GLU A 69 -22.42 0.48 19.40
N ALA A 70 -22.49 1.60 18.68
CA ALA A 70 -23.29 1.69 17.47
C ALA A 70 -22.73 0.79 16.35
N LEU A 71 -21.39 0.73 16.21
CA LEU A 71 -20.73 -0.16 15.26
C LEU A 71 -21.04 -1.63 15.57
N ASP A 72 -20.97 -2.02 16.85
CA ASP A 72 -21.27 -3.39 17.28
C ASP A 72 -22.73 -3.76 17.03
N LYS A 73 -23.67 -2.84 17.28
CA LYS A 73 -25.10 -2.99 16.99
C LYS A 73 -25.36 -3.18 15.50
N VAL A 74 -24.74 -2.35 14.65
CA VAL A 74 -24.88 -2.45 13.18
C VAL A 74 -24.31 -3.79 12.70
N ARG A 75 -23.13 -4.19 13.16
CA ARG A 75 -22.57 -5.51 12.84
C ARG A 75 -23.51 -6.64 13.25
N THR A 76 -24.04 -6.62 14.48
CA THR A 76 -24.97 -7.66 14.95
C THR A 76 -26.24 -7.74 14.10
N ALA A 77 -26.76 -6.60 13.65
CA ALA A 77 -27.92 -6.58 12.75
C ALA A 77 -27.57 -7.17 11.37
N LEU A 78 -26.42 -6.81 10.80
CA LEU A 78 -25.98 -7.29 9.49
C LEU A 78 -25.68 -8.80 9.49
N VAL A 79 -25.02 -9.35 10.52
CA VAL A 79 -24.73 -10.79 10.65
C VAL A 79 -26.02 -11.64 10.75
N ARG A 80 -27.12 -11.06 11.28
CA ARG A 80 -28.41 -11.76 11.33
C ARG A 80 -29.09 -11.89 9.97
N ARG A 81 -28.77 -10.99 9.04
CA ARG A 81 -29.45 -10.88 7.74
C ARG A 81 -28.62 -11.44 6.59
N TYR A 82 -27.31 -11.28 6.66
CA TYR A 82 -26.39 -11.59 5.56
C TYR A 82 -25.40 -12.67 5.97
N ASP A 83 -24.81 -13.31 4.97
CA ASP A 83 -23.70 -14.24 5.17
C ASP A 83 -22.62 -13.57 6.06
N PRO A 84 -22.26 -14.17 7.20
CA PRO A 84 -21.30 -13.58 8.13
C PRO A 84 -19.95 -13.26 7.49
N THR A 85 -19.53 -13.99 6.45
CA THR A 85 -18.28 -13.75 5.72
C THR A 85 -18.25 -12.38 5.04
N HIS A 86 -19.39 -11.87 4.56
CA HIS A 86 -19.51 -10.53 3.99
C HIS A 86 -19.47 -9.41 5.04
N VAL A 87 -19.67 -9.74 6.33
CA VAL A 87 -19.78 -8.77 7.41
C VAL A 87 -18.52 -8.72 8.28
N HIS A 88 -17.89 -9.86 8.55
CA HIS A 88 -16.76 -9.95 9.47
C HIS A 88 -15.51 -9.22 8.97
N VAL A 89 -15.17 -9.37 7.69
CA VAL A 89 -13.99 -8.72 7.10
C VAL A 89 -14.15 -7.19 7.13
N PRO A 90 -15.27 -6.59 6.67
CA PRO A 90 -15.42 -5.14 6.75
C PRO A 90 -15.56 -4.60 8.17
N TYR A 91 -16.12 -5.37 9.11
CA TYR A 91 -16.19 -4.97 10.52
C TYR A 91 -14.78 -4.89 11.14
N VAL A 92 -13.94 -5.91 10.94
CA VAL A 92 -12.54 -5.88 11.40
C VAL A 92 -11.75 -4.76 10.72
N ALA A 93 -11.95 -4.54 9.42
CA ALA A 93 -11.35 -3.39 8.72
C ALA A 93 -11.78 -2.05 9.35
N SER A 94 -13.03 -1.94 9.79
CA SER A 94 -13.55 -0.74 10.46
C SER A 94 -12.92 -0.54 11.86
N LEU A 95 -12.71 -1.61 12.62
CA LEU A 95 -11.95 -1.55 13.89
C LEU A 95 -10.50 -1.10 13.67
N ASN A 96 -9.85 -1.62 12.63
CA ASN A 96 -8.50 -1.20 12.24
C ASN A 96 -8.46 0.29 11.84
N HIS A 97 -9.47 0.77 11.13
CA HIS A 97 -9.59 2.20 10.80
C HIS A 97 -9.70 3.08 12.06
N LEU A 98 -10.32 2.57 13.11
CA LEU A 98 -10.40 3.22 14.43
C LEU A 98 -9.16 3.03 15.31
N ARG A 99 -8.12 2.36 14.80
CA ARG A 99 -6.92 1.95 15.56
C ARG A 99 -7.22 1.09 16.78
N ARG A 100 -8.35 0.36 16.74
CA ARG A 100 -8.72 -0.61 17.78
C ARG A 100 -8.13 -1.98 17.42
N PHE A 101 -6.82 -2.04 17.21
CA PHE A 101 -6.12 -3.24 16.73
C PHE A 101 -6.29 -4.42 17.71
N ASP A 102 -6.28 -4.16 19.01
CA ASP A 102 -6.51 -5.20 20.02
C ASP A 102 -7.93 -5.77 19.95
N ASP A 103 -8.94 -4.93 19.69
CA ASP A 103 -10.32 -5.38 19.55
C ASP A 103 -10.52 -6.14 18.23
N ALA A 104 -9.91 -5.66 17.15
CA ALA A 104 -9.88 -6.33 15.85
C ALA A 104 -9.25 -7.72 15.96
N LEU A 105 -8.09 -7.82 16.63
CA LEU A 105 -7.39 -9.08 16.89
C LEU A 105 -8.19 -9.99 17.81
N ARG A 106 -8.77 -9.46 18.90
CA ARG A 106 -9.61 -10.23 19.82
C ARG A 106 -10.82 -10.82 19.08
N TYR A 107 -11.47 -10.01 18.24
CA TYR A 107 -12.61 -10.43 17.43
C TYR A 107 -12.23 -11.52 16.44
N ALA A 108 -11.18 -11.30 15.63
CA ALA A 108 -10.71 -12.30 14.67
C ALA A 108 -10.31 -13.61 15.36
N GLY A 109 -9.71 -13.52 16.55
CA GLY A 109 -9.37 -14.68 17.37
C GLY A 109 -10.58 -15.42 17.94
N GLN A 110 -11.65 -14.70 18.32
CA GLN A 110 -12.92 -15.32 18.72
C GLN A 110 -13.57 -16.02 17.55
N LEU A 111 -13.63 -15.36 16.39
CA LEU A 111 -14.21 -15.90 15.17
C LEU A 111 -13.51 -17.18 14.71
N ALA A 112 -12.17 -17.18 14.67
CA ALA A 112 -11.40 -18.37 14.30
C ALA A 112 -11.54 -19.53 15.30
N ARG A 113 -11.96 -19.26 16.55
CA ARG A 113 -12.27 -20.30 17.54
C ARG A 113 -13.70 -20.82 17.42
N SER A 114 -14.67 -19.96 17.14
CA SER A 114 -16.07 -20.38 16.94
C SER A 114 -16.28 -21.06 15.59
N GLU A 115 -15.45 -20.74 14.60
CA GLU A 115 -15.51 -21.29 13.25
C GLU A 115 -14.15 -21.90 12.85
N PRO A 116 -13.73 -23.01 13.49
CA PRO A 116 -12.40 -23.58 13.28
C PRO A 116 -12.15 -24.08 11.85
N ASP A 117 -13.20 -24.34 11.07
CA ASP A 117 -13.08 -24.79 9.67
C ASP A 117 -13.13 -23.63 8.67
N SER A 118 -13.49 -22.42 9.11
CA SER A 118 -13.61 -21.25 8.25
C SER A 118 -12.25 -20.72 7.81
N VAL A 119 -11.93 -20.92 6.54
CA VAL A 119 -10.72 -20.36 5.89
C VAL A 119 -10.72 -18.83 5.96
N GLY A 120 -11.89 -18.20 5.82
CA GLY A 120 -12.05 -16.75 5.97
C GLY A 120 -11.65 -16.26 7.36
N ALA A 121 -12.11 -16.95 8.42
CA ALA A 121 -11.75 -16.61 9.79
C ALA A 121 -10.25 -16.79 10.08
N LYS A 122 -9.64 -17.88 9.57
CA LYS A 122 -8.19 -18.12 9.67
C LYS A 122 -7.37 -17.02 8.99
N LEU A 123 -7.72 -16.68 7.75
CA LEU A 123 -7.05 -15.60 7.00
C LEU A 123 -7.20 -14.25 7.70
N LEU A 124 -8.39 -13.94 8.21
CA LEU A 124 -8.64 -12.71 8.96
C LEU A 124 -7.77 -12.61 10.22
N LEU A 125 -7.64 -13.71 10.98
CA LEU A 125 -6.78 -13.78 12.16
C LEU A 125 -5.30 -13.63 11.81
N ILE A 126 -4.84 -14.31 10.76
CA ILE A 126 -3.47 -14.17 10.25
C ILE A 126 -3.18 -12.71 9.97
N ASP A 127 -4.05 -12.05 9.22
CA ASP A 127 -3.95 -10.62 8.90
C ASP A 127 -3.87 -9.75 10.15
N GLN A 128 -4.72 -10.01 11.15
CA GLN A 128 -4.73 -9.22 12.39
C GLN A 128 -3.46 -9.41 13.21
N PHE A 129 -2.79 -10.57 13.17
CA PHE A 129 -1.49 -10.71 13.82
C PHE A 129 -0.43 -9.81 13.18
N PHE A 130 -0.40 -9.67 11.86
CA PHE A 130 0.53 -8.76 11.20
C PHE A 130 0.18 -7.30 11.47
N ILE A 131 -1.10 -6.93 11.41
CA ILE A 131 -1.58 -5.57 11.72
C ILE A 131 -1.35 -5.19 13.19
N ALA A 132 -1.44 -6.13 14.13
CA ALA A 132 -1.20 -5.83 15.54
C ALA A 132 0.29 -5.94 15.95
N GLY A 133 1.22 -6.08 14.98
CA GLY A 133 2.65 -6.13 15.26
C GLY A 133 3.12 -7.45 15.89
N PHE A 134 2.40 -8.55 15.69
CA PHE A 134 2.74 -9.90 16.16
C PHE A 134 3.08 -10.88 15.03
N PRO A 135 4.07 -10.57 14.16
CA PRO A 135 4.37 -11.37 12.97
C PRO A 135 4.72 -12.83 13.30
N GLY A 136 5.37 -13.10 14.44
CA GLY A 136 5.66 -14.46 14.88
C GLY A 136 4.39 -15.31 15.13
N LYS A 137 3.35 -14.72 15.73
CA LYS A 137 2.05 -15.40 15.89
C LYS A 137 1.33 -15.56 14.55
N GLY A 138 1.45 -14.59 13.65
CA GLY A 138 0.97 -14.68 12.27
C GLY A 138 1.58 -15.87 11.54
N ILE A 139 2.91 -15.97 11.52
CA ILE A 139 3.67 -17.07 10.92
C ILE A 139 3.24 -18.42 11.49
N GLN A 140 3.15 -18.56 12.81
CA GLN A 140 2.70 -19.82 13.43
C GLN A 140 1.25 -20.18 13.08
N THR A 141 0.39 -19.17 12.89
CA THR A 141 -1.00 -19.39 12.47
C THR A 141 -1.08 -19.79 11.01
N ILE A 142 -0.23 -19.23 10.14
CA ILE A 142 -0.06 -19.68 8.76
C ILE A 142 0.36 -21.15 8.74
N LYS A 143 1.42 -21.51 9.47
CA LYS A 143 1.93 -22.90 9.50
C LYS A 143 0.85 -23.93 9.87
N ARG A 144 -0.01 -23.59 10.82
CA ARG A 144 -1.14 -24.43 11.25
C ARG A 144 -2.29 -24.47 10.25
N SER A 145 -2.48 -23.42 9.47
CA SER A 145 -3.66 -23.25 8.60
C SER A 145 -3.38 -23.53 7.12
N LEU A 146 -2.11 -23.63 6.71
CA LEU A 146 -1.73 -23.64 5.31
C LEU A 146 -2.36 -24.79 4.53
N GLY A 147 -2.45 -25.99 5.12
CA GLY A 147 -3.09 -27.15 4.50
C GLY A 147 -4.55 -26.88 4.14
N ASP A 148 -5.32 -26.39 5.11
CA ASP A 148 -6.74 -26.09 4.94
C ASP A 148 -6.94 -24.98 3.90
N VAL A 149 -6.15 -23.90 4.00
CA VAL A 149 -6.22 -22.79 3.04
C VAL A 149 -5.88 -23.28 1.63
N PHE A 150 -4.89 -24.17 1.48
CA PHE A 150 -4.48 -24.70 0.18
C PHE A 150 -5.57 -25.55 -0.48
N GLN A 151 -6.32 -26.33 0.30
CA GLN A 151 -7.41 -27.15 -0.21
C GLN A 151 -8.59 -26.31 -0.73
N HIS A 152 -8.92 -25.21 -0.04
CA HIS A 152 -10.12 -24.41 -0.34
C HIS A 152 -9.83 -23.18 -1.20
N ASN A 153 -8.62 -22.62 -1.12
CA ASN A 153 -8.24 -21.38 -1.81
C ASN A 153 -6.74 -21.35 -2.14
N ARG A 154 -6.37 -22.00 -3.24
CA ARG A 154 -4.98 -22.09 -3.72
C ARG A 154 -4.30 -20.73 -3.88
N GLN A 155 -5.03 -19.72 -4.37
CA GLN A 155 -4.48 -18.39 -4.57
C GLN A 155 -4.05 -17.75 -3.24
N GLN A 156 -4.88 -17.85 -2.20
CA GLN A 156 -4.53 -17.36 -0.87
C GLN A 156 -3.41 -18.19 -0.24
N ALA A 157 -3.40 -19.51 -0.43
CA ALA A 157 -2.32 -20.35 0.04
C ALA A 157 -0.97 -19.96 -0.58
N HIS A 158 -0.91 -19.63 -1.88
CA HIS A 158 0.31 -19.11 -2.51
C HIS A 158 0.78 -17.79 -1.87
N LYS A 159 -0.15 -16.89 -1.51
CA LYS A 159 0.22 -15.67 -0.76
C LYS A 159 0.82 -16.00 0.61
N LEU A 160 0.25 -16.98 1.32
CA LEU A 160 0.76 -17.42 2.62
C LEU A 160 2.11 -18.13 2.53
N VAL A 161 2.32 -18.99 1.52
CA VAL A 161 3.62 -19.63 1.22
C VAL A 161 4.68 -18.56 1.04
N ARG A 162 4.36 -17.52 0.29
CA ARG A 162 5.29 -16.42 0.07
C ARG A 162 5.65 -15.67 1.35
N ILE A 163 4.67 -15.35 2.20
CA ILE A 163 4.92 -14.76 3.53
C ILE A 163 5.84 -15.64 4.36
N LEU A 164 5.68 -16.97 4.29
CA LEU A 164 6.56 -17.91 5.00
C LEU A 164 8.00 -17.88 4.46
N ILE A 165 8.17 -17.81 3.14
CA ILE A 165 9.50 -17.71 2.51
C ILE A 165 10.16 -16.40 2.91
N GLU A 166 9.44 -15.29 2.76
CA GLU A 166 9.86 -13.96 3.18
C GLU A 166 10.05 -13.84 4.70
N ALA A 167 9.71 -14.88 5.48
CA ALA A 167 9.93 -14.95 6.92
C ALA A 167 10.98 -16.00 7.33
N GLY A 168 11.80 -16.51 6.40
CA GLY A 168 12.85 -17.49 6.73
C GLY A 168 12.33 -18.91 6.97
N GLN A 169 11.14 -19.26 6.47
CA GLN A 169 10.50 -20.56 6.75
C GLN A 169 10.57 -21.53 5.56
N LEU A 170 11.54 -21.36 4.65
CA LEU A 170 11.67 -22.19 3.45
C LEU A 170 11.94 -23.67 3.77
N ASP A 171 12.80 -23.96 4.75
CA ASP A 171 13.10 -25.34 5.14
C ASP A 171 11.89 -26.03 5.77
N TRP A 172 11.12 -25.29 6.58
CA TRP A 172 9.85 -25.79 7.11
C TRP A 172 8.86 -26.08 5.98
N LEU A 173 8.76 -25.20 4.99
CA LEU A 173 7.90 -25.39 3.81
C LEU A 173 8.30 -26.62 3.01
N ARG A 174 9.60 -26.85 2.76
CA ARG A 174 10.09 -28.05 2.06
C ARG A 174 9.74 -29.33 2.80
N ALA A 175 9.86 -29.33 4.12
CA ALA A 175 9.57 -30.50 4.94
C ALA A 175 8.07 -30.86 4.99
N HIS A 176 7.17 -29.88 4.94
CA HIS A 176 5.72 -30.11 5.15
C HIS A 176 4.87 -29.96 3.88
N PHE A 177 5.32 -29.16 2.93
CA PHE A 177 4.62 -28.84 1.68
C PHE A 177 5.61 -28.78 0.49
N PRO A 178 6.35 -29.87 0.19
CA PRO A 178 7.39 -29.88 -0.84
C PRO A 178 6.86 -29.41 -2.21
N GLN A 179 5.63 -29.79 -2.56
CA GLN A 179 4.96 -29.37 -3.79
C GLN A 179 4.76 -27.86 -3.92
N LEU A 180 4.71 -27.14 -2.79
CA LEU A 180 4.63 -25.67 -2.76
C LEU A 180 6.00 -25.02 -2.69
N ALA A 181 6.98 -25.71 -2.10
CA ALA A 181 8.34 -25.21 -1.91
C ALA A 181 9.21 -25.33 -3.16
N ASP A 182 9.08 -26.40 -3.94
CA ASP A 182 9.93 -26.70 -5.11
C ASP A 182 9.83 -25.67 -6.24
N ARG A 183 8.79 -24.84 -6.22
CA ARG A 183 8.57 -23.77 -7.22
C ARG A 183 9.12 -22.41 -6.78
N GLN A 184 9.78 -22.33 -5.63
CA GLN A 184 10.07 -21.07 -4.96
C GLN A 184 11.58 -20.82 -4.82
N PRO A 185 12.02 -19.57 -4.98
CA PRO A 185 13.44 -19.23 -4.93
C PRO A 185 14.02 -19.35 -3.53
N ARG A 186 15.35 -19.56 -3.46
CA ARG A 186 16.12 -19.32 -2.25
C ARG A 186 16.21 -17.80 -2.04
N SER A 187 15.37 -17.23 -1.17
CA SER A 187 15.67 -15.92 -0.63
C SER A 187 16.83 -16.09 0.37
N ALA A 188 18.05 -15.78 -0.04
CA ALA A 188 19.20 -15.66 0.87
C ALA A 188 18.98 -14.59 1.96
N GLN A 189 18.00 -13.68 1.75
CA GLN A 189 17.60 -12.66 2.71
C GLN A 189 16.73 -13.21 3.84
N ALA A 190 16.02 -14.33 3.64
CA ALA A 190 15.14 -14.89 4.65
C ALA A 190 15.88 -15.28 5.94
N ASP A 191 17.15 -15.69 5.81
CA ASP A 191 18.07 -15.98 6.92
C ASP A 191 18.65 -14.70 7.57
N ARG A 192 18.53 -13.53 6.92
CA ARG A 192 19.10 -12.24 7.32
C ARG A 192 18.06 -11.25 7.89
N LEU A 193 16.83 -11.69 8.12
CA LEU A 193 15.76 -10.88 8.71
C LEU A 193 15.94 -10.74 10.24
N SER A 194 17.07 -10.19 10.66
CA SER A 194 17.21 -9.69 12.02
C SER A 194 16.36 -8.42 12.18
N SER A 195 15.65 -8.33 13.31
CA SER A 195 14.97 -7.10 13.70
C SER A 195 15.99 -6.14 14.30
N GLY A 196 16.07 -4.93 13.77
CA GLY A 196 16.84 -3.82 14.33
C GLY A 196 16.14 -2.50 14.03
N PRO A 197 16.51 -1.42 14.75
CA PRO A 197 16.09 -0.08 14.36
C PRO A 197 16.53 0.20 12.92
N CYS A 198 15.67 0.88 12.18
CA CYS A 198 16.02 1.41 10.88
C CYS A 198 16.52 2.84 11.10
N ASP A 199 17.79 3.10 10.81
CA ASP A 199 18.34 4.45 10.99
C ASP A 199 18.12 5.33 9.73
N VAL A 200 17.27 4.87 8.80
CA VAL A 200 16.98 5.56 7.54
C VAL A 200 15.85 6.57 7.77
N PRO A 201 16.06 7.87 7.51
CA PRO A 201 15.00 8.87 7.58
C PRO A 201 13.83 8.51 6.66
N VAL A 202 12.61 8.61 7.19
CA VAL A 202 11.37 8.28 6.50
C VAL A 202 10.63 9.55 6.12
N TYR A 203 10.24 9.68 4.86
CA TYR A 203 9.44 10.76 4.31
C TYR A 203 8.10 10.17 3.86
N CYS A 204 7.07 10.38 4.67
CA CYS A 204 5.72 9.87 4.41
C CYS A 204 4.85 10.95 3.76
N ILE A 205 4.44 10.70 2.51
CA ILE A 205 3.52 11.54 1.77
C ILE A 205 2.10 11.27 2.26
N SER A 206 1.41 12.32 2.72
CA SER A 206 0.01 12.23 3.13
C SER A 206 -0.73 13.51 2.81
N LEU A 207 -1.97 13.38 2.35
CA LEU A 207 -2.84 14.53 2.14
C LEU A 207 -3.24 15.15 3.49
N PRO A 208 -3.37 16.49 3.60
CA PRO A 208 -3.72 17.16 4.85
C PRO A 208 -4.99 16.62 5.53
N ALA A 209 -5.96 16.17 4.72
CA ALA A 209 -7.22 15.62 5.20
C ALA A 209 -7.10 14.19 5.76
N ASP A 210 -6.06 13.45 5.37
CA ASP A 210 -5.93 12.00 5.57
C ASP A 210 -5.19 11.64 6.89
N HIS A 211 -5.24 12.52 7.89
CA HIS A 211 -4.61 12.36 9.23
C HIS A 211 -4.84 10.99 9.91
N ARG A 212 -5.98 10.33 9.66
CA ARG A 212 -6.26 8.98 10.18
C ARG A 212 -5.38 7.94 9.48
N ARG A 213 -5.28 7.98 8.15
CA ARG A 213 -4.41 7.12 7.35
C ARG A 213 -2.96 7.34 7.75
N LEU A 214 -2.50 8.60 7.76
CA LEU A 214 -1.15 8.97 8.17
C LEU A 214 -0.74 8.35 9.51
N ALA A 215 -1.51 8.57 10.57
CA ALA A 215 -1.09 8.05 11.87
C ALA A 215 -1.35 6.53 12.06
N THR A 216 -2.07 5.88 11.14
CA THR A 216 -2.06 4.41 11.01
C THR A 216 -0.79 3.95 10.30
N THR A 217 -0.40 4.56 9.18
CA THR A 217 0.88 4.28 8.50
C THR A 217 2.06 4.53 9.42
N ARG A 218 2.05 5.62 10.20
CA ARG A 218 3.09 5.91 11.18
C ARG A 218 3.23 4.78 12.22
N HIS A 219 2.13 4.22 12.70
CA HIS A 219 2.18 3.05 13.60
C HIS A 219 2.90 1.84 12.96
N PHE A 220 2.81 1.71 11.63
CA PHE A 220 3.43 0.63 10.87
C PHE A 220 4.82 0.93 10.33
N THR A 221 5.33 2.15 10.48
CA THR A 221 6.56 2.59 9.81
C THR A 221 7.52 3.37 10.71
N ASP A 222 7.06 3.90 11.85
CA ASP A 222 7.86 4.61 12.83
C ASP A 222 8.48 3.62 13.85
N TYR A 223 9.65 3.09 13.51
CA TYR A 223 10.43 2.17 14.35
C TYR A 223 11.71 2.82 14.91
N GLY A 224 11.62 4.11 15.28
CA GLY A 224 12.73 4.87 15.87
C GLY A 224 13.56 5.68 14.86
N SER A 225 13.22 5.64 13.58
CA SER A 225 13.81 6.46 12.53
C SER A 225 13.34 7.92 12.62
N PRO A 226 14.13 8.91 12.15
CA PRO A 226 13.60 10.24 11.86
C PRO A 226 12.41 10.14 10.90
N TYR A 227 11.26 10.71 11.28
CA TYR A 227 10.01 10.59 10.54
C TYR A 227 9.47 11.95 10.14
N HIS A 228 9.41 12.20 8.84
CA HIS A 228 9.00 13.45 8.23
C HIS A 228 7.69 13.26 7.50
N VAL A 229 6.71 14.12 7.78
CA VAL A 229 5.45 14.14 7.03
C VAL A 229 5.62 15.12 5.87
N VAL A 230 5.51 14.60 4.65
CA VAL A 230 5.44 15.40 3.43
C VAL A 230 3.98 15.69 3.14
N GLU A 231 3.59 16.94 3.32
CA GLU A 231 2.22 17.37 3.02
C GLU A 231 1.96 17.24 1.52
N GLY A 232 1.13 16.26 1.17
CA GLY A 232 0.76 15.91 -0.20
C GLY A 232 -0.16 16.95 -0.83
N ILE A 233 -0.14 16.98 -2.15
CA ILE A 233 -0.87 17.92 -2.99
C ILE A 233 -2.10 17.22 -3.56
N LEU A 234 -3.28 17.74 -3.22
CA LEU A 234 -4.54 17.29 -3.78
C LEU A 234 -4.73 17.93 -5.16
N GLY A 235 -4.40 17.22 -6.24
CA GLY A 235 -4.30 17.85 -7.55
C GLY A 235 -5.58 18.54 -8.05
N ARG A 236 -6.78 18.08 -7.65
CA ARG A 236 -8.05 18.75 -8.00
C ARG A 236 -8.20 20.16 -7.44
N THR A 237 -7.45 20.52 -6.40
CA THR A 237 -7.47 21.87 -5.81
C THR A 237 -6.49 22.82 -6.47
N LEU A 238 -5.66 22.34 -7.41
CA LEU A 238 -4.73 23.18 -8.14
C LEU A 238 -5.48 24.04 -9.17
N PRO A 239 -5.06 25.30 -9.40
CA PRO A 239 -5.54 26.08 -10.54
C PRO A 239 -5.20 25.41 -11.87
N GLU A 240 -6.07 25.49 -12.88
CA GLU A 240 -5.82 24.89 -14.20
C GLU A 240 -4.53 25.40 -14.84
N GLY A 241 -4.18 26.68 -14.68
CA GLY A 241 -2.91 27.22 -15.18
C GLY A 241 -1.68 26.47 -14.64
N ILE A 242 -1.72 26.04 -13.36
CA ILE A 242 -0.67 25.22 -12.76
C ILE A 242 -0.70 23.82 -13.37
N LYS A 243 -1.88 23.18 -13.42
CA LYS A 243 -2.03 21.83 -14.00
C LYS A 243 -1.47 21.78 -15.43
N THR A 244 -1.85 22.74 -16.27
CA THR A 244 -1.34 22.85 -17.64
C THR A 244 0.17 23.11 -17.68
N SER A 245 0.71 23.95 -16.79
CA SER A 245 2.15 24.27 -16.79
C SER A 245 3.05 23.09 -16.40
N VAL A 246 2.57 22.22 -15.51
CA VAL A 246 3.34 21.06 -15.01
C VAL A 246 3.17 19.83 -15.89
N THR A 247 2.07 19.73 -16.64
CA THR A 247 1.86 18.65 -17.60
C THR A 247 2.59 18.92 -18.90
N ARG A 248 3.35 17.95 -19.41
CA ARG A 248 3.88 17.98 -20.78
C ARG A 248 3.16 16.91 -21.59
N GLY A 249 2.67 17.28 -22.77
CA GLY A 249 1.82 16.40 -23.60
C GLY A 249 0.33 16.67 -23.44
N ASP A 250 -0.50 15.67 -23.75
CA ASP A 250 -1.96 15.84 -23.79
C ASP A 250 -2.56 15.77 -22.38
N ARG A 251 -2.99 16.93 -21.89
CA ARG A 251 -3.64 17.14 -20.58
C ARG A 251 -4.88 16.26 -20.38
N SER A 252 -5.60 15.90 -21.44
CA SER A 252 -6.82 15.07 -21.37
C SER A 252 -6.53 13.62 -20.97
N MET A 253 -5.27 13.19 -21.06
CA MET A 253 -4.84 11.85 -20.69
C MET A 253 -4.31 11.74 -19.26
N ILE A 254 -4.16 12.85 -18.55
CA ILE A 254 -3.63 12.89 -17.18
C ILE A 254 -4.74 13.32 -16.23
N THR A 255 -4.94 12.58 -15.15
CA THR A 255 -5.92 12.90 -14.11
C THR A 255 -5.36 13.92 -13.12
N ASP A 256 -6.24 14.65 -12.45
CA ASP A 256 -5.86 15.54 -11.35
C ASP A 256 -5.17 14.77 -10.22
N ALA A 257 -5.55 13.51 -9.98
CA ALA A 257 -4.91 12.67 -8.97
C ALA A 257 -3.45 12.37 -9.32
N GLU A 258 -3.14 12.06 -10.58
CA GLU A 258 -1.77 11.80 -11.05
C GLU A 258 -0.88 13.05 -10.97
N ILE A 259 -1.43 14.23 -11.27
CA ILE A 259 -0.72 15.52 -11.09
C ILE A 259 -0.41 15.73 -9.61
N GLY A 260 -1.41 15.57 -8.74
CA GLY A 260 -1.23 15.73 -7.29
C GLY A 260 -0.20 14.76 -6.71
N CYS A 261 -0.28 13.49 -7.11
CA CYS A 261 0.68 12.45 -6.72
C CYS A 261 2.10 12.82 -7.16
N SER A 262 2.31 13.16 -8.43
CA SER A 262 3.63 13.55 -8.97
C SER A 262 4.24 14.75 -8.25
N LEU A 263 3.46 15.80 -8.02
CA LEU A 263 3.95 16.99 -7.31
C LEU A 263 4.25 16.70 -5.83
N SER A 264 3.52 15.76 -5.21
CA SER A 264 3.79 15.32 -3.83
C SER A 264 5.12 14.60 -3.71
N HIS A 265 5.45 13.73 -4.68
CA HIS A 265 6.76 13.08 -4.74
C HIS A 265 7.88 14.07 -5.05
N MET A 266 7.65 15.02 -5.96
CA MET A 266 8.63 16.07 -6.23
C MET A 266 8.98 16.86 -4.96
N LYS A 267 7.97 17.22 -4.16
CA LYS A 267 8.18 17.86 -2.86
C LYS A 267 8.95 16.96 -1.89
N ALA A 268 8.67 15.66 -1.86
CA ALA A 268 9.44 14.70 -1.05
C ALA A 268 10.91 14.65 -1.49
N TRP A 269 11.19 14.65 -2.79
CA TRP A 269 12.55 14.67 -3.32
C TRP A 269 13.30 15.95 -2.97
N GLU A 270 12.67 17.11 -3.08
CA GLU A 270 13.27 18.39 -2.67
C GLU A 270 13.63 18.40 -1.17
N MET A 271 12.77 17.81 -0.33
CA MET A 271 13.06 17.66 1.10
C MET A 271 14.25 16.71 1.34
N VAL A 272 14.24 15.53 0.71
CA VAL A 272 15.34 14.57 0.81
C VAL A 272 16.66 15.18 0.33
N ALA A 273 16.66 15.85 -0.83
CA ALA A 273 17.84 16.49 -1.40
C ALA A 273 18.47 17.55 -0.48
N ARG A 274 17.64 18.26 0.29
CA ARG A 274 18.07 19.28 1.25
C ARG A 274 18.57 18.67 2.55
N ASP A 275 17.88 17.65 3.05
CA ASP A 275 18.02 17.17 4.42
C ASP A 275 18.97 15.96 4.54
N ILE A 276 19.29 15.29 3.42
CA ILE A 276 20.05 14.03 3.38
C ILE A 276 21.34 14.21 2.57
N SER A 277 22.45 13.68 3.09
CA SER A 277 23.74 13.70 2.39
C SER A 277 23.63 13.06 0.99
N PRO A 278 24.41 13.50 -0.01
CA PRO A 278 24.34 12.99 -1.37
C PRO A 278 24.40 11.45 -1.51
N ASN A 279 25.17 10.78 -0.64
CA ASN A 279 25.39 9.33 -0.68
C ASN A 279 24.58 8.54 0.37
N ASP A 280 23.80 9.23 1.20
CA ASP A 280 22.95 8.60 2.20
C ASP A 280 21.55 8.39 1.66
N TYR A 281 20.90 7.35 2.16
CA TYR A 281 19.56 6.96 1.75
C TYR A 281 18.50 7.56 2.65
N ALA A 282 17.36 7.88 2.04
CA ALA A 282 16.08 8.08 2.71
C ALA A 282 15.03 7.14 2.15
N LEU A 283 14.03 6.83 2.96
CA LEU A 283 12.87 6.05 2.58
C LEU A 283 11.71 7.01 2.28
N ILE A 284 11.15 6.95 1.07
CA ILE A 284 9.91 7.65 0.72
C ILE A 284 8.77 6.62 0.69
N ILE A 285 7.65 6.95 1.36
CA ILE A 285 6.44 6.12 1.44
C ILE A 285 5.17 6.96 1.30
N GLU A 286 4.06 6.31 0.97
CA GLU A 286 2.71 6.90 1.02
C GLU A 286 1.96 6.55 2.32
N ASP A 287 0.84 7.22 2.60
CA ASP A 287 0.02 7.04 3.81
C ASP A 287 -0.93 5.83 3.80
N ASP A 288 -0.68 4.89 2.89
CA ASP A 288 -1.19 3.51 2.90
C ASP A 288 -0.06 2.47 2.95
N ALA A 289 1.20 2.90 3.05
CA ALA A 289 2.33 2.01 3.17
C ALA A 289 2.40 1.39 4.57
N ARG A 290 2.85 0.13 4.62
CA ARG A 290 3.23 -0.57 5.85
C ARG A 290 4.40 -1.52 5.60
N PHE A 291 5.20 -1.76 6.61
CA PHE A 291 6.17 -2.86 6.55
C PHE A 291 5.47 -4.22 6.68
N MET A 292 5.81 -5.15 5.78
CA MET A 292 5.14 -6.45 5.67
C MET A 292 5.32 -7.33 6.93
N PHE A 293 6.45 -7.21 7.62
CA PHE A 293 6.85 -8.10 8.72
C PHE A 293 7.05 -7.37 10.06
N GLY A 294 6.36 -6.25 10.26
CA GLY A 294 6.52 -5.40 11.44
C GLY A 294 7.70 -4.44 11.26
N ALA A 295 8.63 -4.38 12.22
CA ALA A 295 9.85 -3.58 12.07
C ALA A 295 10.54 -3.87 10.71
N PRO A 296 11.26 -2.89 10.13
CA PRO A 296 11.89 -2.96 8.80
C PRO A 296 13.03 -4.00 8.67
N ARG A 297 12.69 -5.27 8.85
CA ARG A 297 13.58 -6.42 8.68
C ARG A 297 14.06 -6.44 7.23
N GLY A 298 15.37 -6.57 7.03
CA GLY A 298 15.97 -6.59 5.69
C GLY A 298 16.38 -5.21 5.15
N MET A 299 15.94 -4.10 5.74
CA MET A 299 16.29 -2.75 5.28
C MET A 299 17.81 -2.51 5.23
N THR A 300 18.53 -2.87 6.29
CA THR A 300 19.99 -2.73 6.35
C THR A 300 20.67 -3.56 5.26
N ALA A 301 20.23 -4.80 5.05
CA ALA A 301 20.79 -5.66 3.99
C ALA A 301 20.52 -5.07 2.61
N THR A 302 19.29 -4.58 2.35
CA THR A 302 18.93 -3.90 1.10
C THR A 302 19.82 -2.68 0.85
N ILE A 303 20.08 -1.84 1.86
CA ILE A 303 20.94 -0.65 1.72
C ILE A 303 22.41 -1.03 1.51
N THR A 304 22.91 -2.05 2.22
CA THR A 304 24.27 -2.55 2.00
C THR A 304 24.45 -3.03 0.56
N ALA A 305 23.55 -3.89 0.08
CA ALA A 305 23.56 -4.35 -1.30
C ALA A 305 23.45 -3.19 -2.30
N ALA A 306 22.64 -2.17 -1.97
CA ALA A 306 22.45 -1.00 -2.82
C ALA A 306 23.73 -0.17 -2.94
N ARG A 307 24.47 0.00 -1.83
CA ARG A 307 25.77 0.65 -1.81
C ARG A 307 26.82 -0.12 -2.62
N GLU A 308 26.83 -1.45 -2.52
CA GLU A 308 27.79 -2.30 -3.24
C GLU A 308 27.66 -2.18 -4.76
N VAL A 309 26.44 -2.03 -5.27
CA VAL A 309 26.19 -1.88 -6.71
C VAL A 309 26.09 -0.42 -7.17
N GLY A 310 26.29 0.54 -6.26
CA GLY A 310 26.14 1.96 -6.55
C GLY A 310 24.72 2.35 -6.97
N ALA A 311 23.70 1.63 -6.48
CA ALA A 311 22.32 2.02 -6.69
C ALA A 311 22.07 3.39 -6.03
N GLU A 312 21.16 4.16 -6.59
CA GLU A 312 20.73 5.43 -6.02
C GLU A 312 19.19 5.52 -5.86
N LEU A 313 18.46 4.59 -6.51
CA LEU A 313 17.01 4.40 -6.41
C LEU A 313 16.74 2.90 -6.28
N VAL A 314 16.05 2.50 -5.20
CA VAL A 314 15.68 1.10 -4.96
C VAL A 314 14.21 1.01 -4.57
N PHE A 315 13.40 0.38 -5.42
CA PHE A 315 12.04 0.03 -5.06
C PHE A 315 12.03 -1.12 -4.06
N ILE A 316 11.28 -0.93 -2.98
CA ILE A 316 11.13 -1.92 -1.90
C ILE A 316 9.67 -2.30 -1.65
N ASN A 317 8.76 -1.76 -2.45
CA ASN A 317 7.36 -2.12 -2.43
C ASN A 317 7.11 -3.44 -3.17
N ARG A 318 6.10 -4.16 -2.72
CA ARG A 318 5.72 -5.46 -3.24
C ARG A 318 5.45 -5.46 -4.74
N ARG A 319 4.80 -4.43 -5.27
CA ARG A 319 4.37 -4.37 -6.67
C ARG A 319 5.57 -4.31 -7.62
N ALA A 320 6.50 -3.40 -7.38
CA ALA A 320 7.75 -3.29 -8.15
C ALA A 320 8.62 -4.55 -8.04
N CYS A 321 8.78 -5.07 -6.81
CA CYS A 321 9.55 -6.28 -6.56
C CYS A 321 8.95 -7.47 -7.34
N ASP A 322 7.63 -7.64 -7.31
CA ASP A 322 6.95 -8.72 -8.04
C ASP A 322 7.11 -8.60 -9.55
N ALA A 323 6.92 -7.39 -10.07
CA ALA A 323 7.07 -7.10 -11.49
C ALA A 323 8.49 -7.43 -11.99
N THR A 324 9.52 -7.21 -11.17
CA THR A 324 10.91 -7.42 -11.58
C THR A 324 11.35 -8.88 -11.36
N ILE A 325 11.14 -9.43 -10.17
CA ILE A 325 11.67 -10.76 -9.77
C ILE A 325 11.05 -11.90 -10.58
N GLN A 326 9.76 -11.80 -10.93
CA GLN A 326 9.08 -12.85 -11.68
C GLN A 326 9.75 -13.14 -13.03
N ASN A 327 10.50 -12.17 -13.55
CA ASN A 327 11.06 -12.18 -14.89
C ASN A 327 12.58 -12.41 -14.93
N LEU A 328 13.23 -12.54 -13.77
CA LEU A 328 14.65 -12.78 -13.73
C LEU A 328 14.99 -14.24 -14.06
N PRO A 329 16.03 -14.49 -14.88
CA PRO A 329 16.48 -15.84 -15.20
C PRO A 329 17.08 -16.55 -13.97
N SER A 330 17.58 -15.81 -12.99
CA SER A 330 17.97 -16.30 -11.68
C SER A 330 17.32 -15.47 -10.59
N ARG A 331 16.85 -16.14 -9.54
CA ARG A 331 16.19 -15.50 -8.39
C ARG A 331 17.12 -15.34 -7.18
N ASP A 332 18.41 -15.62 -7.34
CA ASP A 332 19.44 -15.51 -6.30
C ASP A 332 20.06 -14.10 -6.22
N VAL A 333 19.43 -13.09 -6.82
CA VAL A 333 19.94 -11.71 -6.84
C VAL A 333 19.33 -10.91 -5.68
N GLU A 334 20.14 -10.27 -4.84
CA GLU A 334 19.63 -9.44 -3.73
C GLU A 334 18.95 -8.15 -4.23
N LEU A 335 19.54 -7.54 -5.27
CA LEU A 335 19.01 -6.39 -5.99
C LEU A 335 18.98 -6.67 -7.48
N ALA A 336 17.79 -6.60 -8.06
CA ALA A 336 17.59 -6.73 -9.49
C ALA A 336 17.57 -5.35 -10.14
N ASN A 337 18.29 -5.18 -11.25
CA ASN A 337 18.17 -3.98 -12.06
C ASN A 337 16.78 -3.96 -12.72
N VAL A 338 16.07 -2.83 -12.65
CA VAL A 338 14.75 -2.68 -13.25
C VAL A 338 14.78 -2.96 -14.77
N ASP A 339 15.83 -2.54 -15.46
CA ASP A 339 16.01 -2.77 -16.90
C ASP A 339 16.23 -4.26 -17.24
N ALA A 340 16.69 -5.06 -16.28
CA ALA A 340 16.86 -6.51 -16.45
C ALA A 340 15.55 -7.28 -16.23
N GLY A 341 14.59 -6.71 -15.49
CA GLY A 341 13.24 -7.21 -15.38
C GLY A 341 12.46 -6.90 -16.67
N LEU A 342 12.70 -7.68 -17.72
CA LEU A 342 11.84 -7.62 -18.91
C LEU A 342 10.45 -8.09 -18.50
N TYR A 343 9.43 -7.23 -18.57
CA TYR A 343 8.06 -7.73 -18.49
C TYR A 343 7.85 -8.76 -19.62
N PRO A 344 7.19 -9.90 -19.33
CA PRO A 344 6.77 -10.80 -20.38
C PRO A 344 5.77 -10.04 -21.25
N ASP A 345 5.82 -10.33 -22.55
CA ASP A 345 4.86 -10.01 -23.60
C ASP A 345 3.75 -9.00 -23.23
N PRO A 346 3.69 -7.80 -23.85
CA PRO A 346 2.62 -6.82 -23.66
C PRO A 346 1.19 -7.39 -23.71
N GLU A 347 0.96 -8.51 -24.41
CA GLU A 347 -0.33 -9.19 -24.47
C GLU A 347 -0.73 -9.89 -23.15
N GLN A 348 0.22 -10.18 -22.28
CA GLN A 348 -0.03 -10.81 -20.97
C GLN A 348 -0.39 -9.80 -19.89
N TRP A 349 -0.12 -8.51 -20.13
CA TRP A 349 -0.43 -7.45 -19.18
C TRP A 349 -1.92 -7.13 -19.20
N LYS A 350 -2.54 -7.16 -18.03
CA LYS A 350 -3.95 -6.81 -17.86
C LYS A 350 -4.04 -5.41 -17.24
N PRO A 351 -4.99 -4.55 -17.67
CA PRO A 351 -5.24 -3.25 -17.05
C PRO A 351 -5.48 -3.27 -15.53
N GLN A 352 -5.84 -4.45 -14.98
CA GLN A 352 -6.00 -4.70 -13.56
C GLN A 352 -4.73 -5.16 -12.82
N ASP A 353 -3.61 -5.35 -13.52
CA ASP A 353 -2.34 -5.67 -12.88
C ASP A 353 -1.86 -4.44 -12.08
N PRO A 354 -1.44 -4.64 -10.83
CA PRO A 354 -1.08 -3.54 -9.94
C PRO A 354 0.08 -2.75 -10.55
N GLY A 355 -0.07 -1.42 -10.66
CA GLY A 355 0.99 -0.53 -11.17
C GLY A 355 2.29 -0.65 -10.37
N TRP A 356 3.40 -0.20 -10.97
CA TRP A 356 4.77 -0.37 -10.45
C TRP A 356 4.94 0.09 -8.99
N GLY A 357 4.15 1.07 -8.53
CA GLY A 357 4.05 1.47 -7.13
C GLY A 357 5.10 2.51 -6.71
N GLY A 358 4.64 3.72 -6.38
CA GLY A 358 5.38 4.79 -5.71
C GLY A 358 5.23 4.76 -4.18
N ASP A 359 4.58 3.73 -3.66
CA ASP A 359 4.18 3.53 -2.28
C ASP A 359 5.35 3.22 -1.32
N GLY A 360 6.51 2.85 -1.86
CA GLY A 360 7.71 2.61 -1.05
C GLY A 360 8.99 2.42 -1.86
N TYR A 361 9.95 3.33 -1.69
CA TYR A 361 11.27 3.24 -2.29
C TYR A 361 12.35 4.00 -1.51
N LEU A 362 13.58 3.51 -1.63
CA LEU A 362 14.78 4.15 -1.13
C LEU A 362 15.38 5.04 -2.21
N VAL A 363 15.84 6.22 -1.82
CA VAL A 363 16.52 7.16 -2.73
C VAL A 363 17.68 7.84 -2.01
N THR A 364 18.79 8.07 -2.71
CA THR A 364 19.89 8.87 -2.17
C THR A 364 19.60 10.37 -2.25
N GLY A 365 20.27 11.18 -1.43
CA GLY A 365 20.18 12.65 -1.53
C GLY A 365 20.50 13.17 -2.94
N ALA A 366 21.54 12.62 -3.59
CA ALA A 366 21.94 13.00 -4.95
C ALA A 366 20.87 12.66 -6.00
N MET A 367 20.30 11.45 -5.94
CA MET A 367 19.24 11.06 -6.86
C MET A 367 17.95 11.85 -6.61
N ALA A 368 17.60 12.16 -5.36
CA ALA A 368 16.44 12.99 -5.07
C ALA A 368 16.57 14.39 -5.72
N ALA A 369 17.73 15.03 -5.61
CA ALA A 369 18.00 16.30 -6.29
C ALA A 369 17.86 16.17 -7.80
N ARG A 370 18.44 15.10 -8.37
CA ARG A 370 18.36 14.82 -9.81
C ARG A 370 16.93 14.56 -10.28
N LEU A 371 16.13 13.81 -9.51
CA LEU A 371 14.72 13.54 -9.82
C LEU A 371 13.87 14.82 -9.80
N ALA A 372 14.07 15.70 -8.81
CA ALA A 372 13.38 17.00 -8.76
C ALA A 372 13.70 17.86 -10.00
N ASP A 373 14.99 17.98 -10.37
CA ASP A 373 15.42 18.70 -11.57
C ASP A 373 14.87 18.08 -12.86
N MET A 374 14.84 16.76 -12.92
CA MET A 374 14.30 16.03 -14.07
C MET A 374 12.81 16.26 -14.22
N TRP A 375 12.03 16.21 -13.13
CA TRP A 375 10.59 16.45 -13.18
C TRP A 375 10.24 17.88 -13.60
N LEU A 376 11.06 18.88 -13.26
CA LEU A 376 10.91 20.24 -13.76
C LEU A 376 11.06 20.34 -15.28
N LYS A 377 11.97 19.56 -15.87
CA LYS A 377 12.25 19.54 -17.31
C LYS A 377 11.21 18.73 -18.07
N VAL A 378 10.94 17.52 -17.60
CA VAL A 378 10.08 16.52 -18.26
C VAL A 378 8.60 16.77 -17.99
N GLY A 379 8.27 17.36 -16.84
CA GLY A 379 6.92 17.53 -16.36
C GLY A 379 6.23 16.21 -16.01
N VAL A 380 4.95 16.32 -15.70
CA VAL A 380 4.05 15.21 -15.40
C VAL A 380 3.51 14.66 -16.72
N LEU A 381 3.80 13.39 -16.99
CA LEU A 381 3.38 12.69 -18.22
C LEU A 381 2.28 11.64 -17.96
N GLY A 382 2.12 11.25 -16.69
CA GLY A 382 1.16 10.25 -16.22
C GLY A 382 1.34 10.01 -14.73
N ALA A 383 0.89 8.86 -14.23
CA ALA A 383 1.18 8.41 -12.88
C ALA A 383 2.71 8.36 -12.61
N VAL A 384 3.12 8.87 -11.45
CA VAL A 384 4.55 9.03 -11.09
C VAL A 384 5.29 7.70 -11.06
N ASP A 385 4.65 6.63 -10.62
CA ASP A 385 5.24 5.30 -10.49
C ASP A 385 5.59 4.70 -11.86
N TRP A 386 4.67 4.85 -12.82
CA TRP A 386 4.89 4.49 -14.20
C TRP A 386 5.94 5.35 -14.89
N GLN A 387 5.94 6.66 -14.65
CA GLN A 387 6.95 7.54 -15.22
C GLN A 387 8.34 7.21 -14.66
N LEU A 388 8.48 6.99 -13.34
CA LEU A 388 9.73 6.63 -12.68
C LEU A 388 10.25 5.27 -13.17
N SER A 389 9.37 4.26 -13.24
CA SER A 389 9.67 2.94 -13.81
C SER A 389 10.16 3.05 -15.25
N THR A 390 9.43 3.77 -16.10
CA THR A 390 9.79 3.90 -17.52
C THR A 390 11.16 4.55 -17.70
N MET A 391 11.49 5.54 -16.87
CA MET A 391 12.81 6.18 -16.88
C MET A 391 13.95 5.27 -16.40
N CYS A 392 13.64 4.14 -15.77
CA CYS A 392 14.60 3.09 -15.42
C CYS A 392 14.88 2.11 -16.59
N HIS A 393 14.00 2.04 -17.59
CA HIS A 393 14.10 1.10 -18.71
C HIS A 393 14.83 1.73 -19.90
N LYS A 394 16.09 1.36 -20.12
CA LYS A 394 16.92 1.85 -21.24
C LYS A 394 16.42 1.36 -22.58
N ARG A 395 15.71 0.23 -22.59
CA ARG A 395 15.04 -0.32 -23.78
C ARG A 395 13.55 -0.13 -23.64
N LEU A 396 13.04 0.89 -24.32
CA LEU A 396 11.62 1.11 -24.50
C LEU A 396 11.08 -0.02 -25.39
N GLN A 397 10.41 -1.01 -24.80
CA GLN A 397 9.67 -1.98 -25.58
C GLN A 397 8.42 -1.29 -26.17
N PRO A 398 7.82 -1.84 -27.24
CA PRO A 398 6.61 -1.30 -27.84
C PRO A 398 5.36 -1.49 -26.95
N TRP A 399 5.33 -0.88 -25.77
CA TRP A 399 4.19 -0.83 -24.85
C TRP A 399 3.16 0.22 -25.30
N HIS A 400 3.05 0.47 -26.60
CA HIS A 400 2.36 1.63 -27.16
C HIS A 400 0.87 1.70 -26.81
N ASP A 401 0.27 0.66 -26.25
CA ASP A 401 -1.16 0.60 -25.95
C ASP A 401 -1.58 0.77 -24.48
N VAL A 402 -0.63 0.81 -23.53
CA VAL A 402 -1.00 1.18 -22.15
C VAL A 402 -1.25 2.69 -22.10
N ARG A 403 -2.52 3.09 -21.91
CA ARG A 403 -2.94 4.51 -21.85
C ARG A 403 -2.04 5.36 -20.94
N ALA A 404 -1.63 4.81 -19.80
CA ALA A 404 -0.76 5.46 -18.82
C ALA A 404 0.65 5.78 -19.36
N LEU A 405 1.13 5.03 -20.36
CA LEU A 405 2.48 5.16 -20.90
C LEU A 405 2.54 5.86 -22.26
N LYS A 406 1.40 6.04 -22.96
CA LYS A 406 1.37 6.67 -24.30
C LYS A 406 2.04 8.04 -24.34
N ASN A 407 1.80 8.90 -23.35
CA ASN A 407 2.45 10.22 -23.25
C ASN A 407 3.95 10.10 -22.97
N ILE A 408 4.31 9.22 -22.04
CA ILE A 408 5.69 8.95 -21.65
C ILE A 408 6.49 8.47 -22.87
N TYR A 409 5.99 7.48 -23.61
CA TYR A 409 6.62 6.97 -24.82
C TYR A 409 6.66 7.97 -25.96
N ARG A 410 5.59 8.73 -26.24
CA ARG A 410 5.63 9.74 -27.32
C ARG A 410 6.72 10.78 -27.10
N MET A 411 6.96 11.17 -25.86
CA MET A 411 8.06 12.07 -25.54
C MET A 411 9.43 11.37 -25.55
N LEU A 412 9.51 10.12 -25.10
CA LEU A 412 10.74 9.31 -25.13
C LEU A 412 11.20 8.94 -26.54
N ASP A 413 10.28 8.56 -27.42
CA ASP A 413 10.56 8.20 -28.81
C ASP A 413 10.93 9.45 -29.63
N GLY A 414 10.35 10.61 -29.30
CA GLY A 414 10.62 11.89 -29.95
C GLY A 414 11.86 12.63 -29.44
N SER A 415 12.38 12.32 -28.24
CA SER A 415 13.50 13.04 -27.65
C SER A 415 14.65 12.11 -27.28
N LYS A 416 15.80 12.29 -27.93
CA LYS A 416 17.04 11.55 -27.63
C LYS A 416 17.68 11.94 -26.29
N ASP A 417 17.11 12.93 -25.60
CA ASP A 417 17.73 13.62 -24.46
C ASP A 417 16.96 13.44 -23.14
N LEU A 418 15.95 12.55 -23.09
CA LEU A 418 15.25 12.31 -21.84
C LEU A 418 16.23 11.66 -20.82
N PRO A 419 16.41 12.27 -19.64
CA PRO A 419 17.35 11.77 -18.66
C PRO A 419 16.87 10.42 -18.13
N MET A 420 17.65 9.38 -18.41
CA MET A 420 17.43 8.03 -17.92
C MET A 420 18.07 7.87 -16.54
N ILE A 421 17.47 7.04 -15.69
CA ILE A 421 17.99 6.69 -14.37
C ILE A 421 18.24 5.19 -14.31
N THR A 422 19.06 4.77 -13.35
CA THR A 422 19.21 3.35 -13.01
C THR A 422 18.41 3.09 -11.75
N GLY A 423 17.36 2.28 -11.86
CA GLY A 423 16.57 1.80 -10.73
C GLY A 423 16.87 0.34 -10.43
N TYR A 424 16.68 -0.04 -9.16
CA TYR A 424 16.77 -1.42 -8.69
C TYR A 424 15.51 -1.81 -7.93
N THR A 425 15.25 -3.10 -7.81
CA THR A 425 14.26 -3.66 -6.88
C THR A 425 14.94 -4.67 -5.98
N THR A 426 14.55 -4.75 -4.70
CA THR A 426 15.01 -5.84 -3.84
C THR A 426 14.23 -7.14 -4.09
N ASN A 427 14.85 -8.29 -3.83
CA ASN A 427 14.20 -9.59 -3.97
C ASN A 427 13.23 -9.94 -2.83
N THR A 428 13.31 -9.26 -1.68
CA THR A 428 12.34 -9.38 -0.60
C THR A 428 11.63 -8.06 -0.41
N PRO A 429 10.37 -7.92 -0.86
CA PRO A 429 9.65 -6.68 -0.64
C PRO A 429 9.52 -6.41 0.85
N LEU A 430 9.75 -5.15 1.21
CA LEU A 430 9.69 -4.68 2.59
C LEU A 430 8.36 -3.99 2.86
N ILE A 431 7.81 -3.33 1.85
CA ILE A 431 6.60 -2.52 1.94
C ILE A 431 5.47 -3.14 1.14
N ASP A 432 4.28 -3.05 1.70
CA ASP A 432 3.01 -3.39 1.08
C ASP A 432 2.04 -2.24 1.31
N THR A 433 1.05 -2.10 0.44
CA THR A 433 -0.01 -1.09 0.57
C THR A 433 -1.28 -1.69 1.12
N ARG A 434 -1.95 -0.95 2.00
CA ARG A 434 -3.32 -1.26 2.41
C ARG A 434 -4.17 -0.02 2.51
N ASP A 435 -5.39 -0.15 2.03
CA ASP A 435 -6.45 0.81 2.31
C ASP A 435 -6.72 0.84 3.83
N HIS A 436 -6.10 1.82 4.51
CA HIS A 436 -6.30 2.10 5.92
C HIS A 436 -7.56 2.95 6.19
N GLY A 437 -8.44 3.11 5.18
CA GLY A 437 -9.76 3.71 5.29
C GLY A 437 -9.95 4.91 4.35
N PHE A 438 -10.80 5.85 4.76
CA PHE A 438 -11.16 7.00 3.90
C PHE A 438 -9.92 7.70 3.33
N SER A 439 -9.80 7.69 2.01
CA SER A 439 -8.84 8.48 1.24
C SER A 439 -9.58 9.64 0.60
N SER A 440 -9.05 10.85 0.76
CA SER A 440 -9.63 12.03 0.09
C SER A 440 -9.52 11.98 -1.44
N ILE A 441 -8.72 11.06 -1.99
CA ILE A 441 -8.65 10.76 -3.44
C ILE A 441 -9.95 10.09 -3.91
N ASN A 442 -10.45 9.09 -3.17
CA ASN A 442 -11.64 8.30 -3.54
C ASN A 442 -12.97 9.00 -3.25
N ALA A 443 -12.94 10.17 -2.62
CA ALA A 443 -14.13 10.93 -2.23
C ALA A 443 -14.51 12.03 -3.23
N GLY A 444 -13.85 12.06 -4.39
CA GLY A 444 -14.08 12.99 -5.49
C GLY A 444 -15.01 12.41 -6.53
#